data_AF-A0A948ZJW5-F1
#
_entry.id   AF-A0A948ZJW5-F1
#
_cell.length_a   1.000
_cell.length_b   1.000
_cell.length_c   1.000
_cell.angle_alpha   90.00
_cell.angle_beta   90.00
_cell.angle_gamma   90.00
#
_symmetry.space_group_name_H-M   'P 1'
#
loop_
_entity.id
_entity.type
_entity.pdbx_description
1 polymer ?
#
loop_
_entity_poly.entity_id
_entity_poly.type
_entity_poly.pdbx_seq_one_letter_code
_entity_poly.pdbx_strand_id
1 'polypeptide(L)' 'MTYRGHVCNGVVVLDDAVTLPEGLGVKVEPMEPPESPSEPDDDGPTLYECLEPFIGKLEGLPPDASVNIDHYLYGLPKRE' A
#
# COMPACT_ATOMS: atom_id res chain seq x y z
N MET A 1 16.10 -28.34 -20.02
CA MET A 1 14.81 -27.64 -19.91
C MET A 1 14.94 -26.65 -18.78
N THR A 2 14.52 -25.41 -18.98
CA THR A 2 14.58 -24.35 -17.96
C THR A 2 13.14 -24.03 -17.58
N TYR A 3 12.82 -24.11 -16.29
CA TYR A 3 11.50 -23.78 -15.77
C TYR A 3 11.58 -22.44 -15.04
N ARG A 4 10.57 -21.59 -15.27
CA ARG A 4 10.43 -20.34 -14.54
C ARG A 4 9.57 -20.57 -13.31
N GLY A 5 9.92 -19.87 -12.26
CA GLY A 5 9.21 -19.93 -10.99
C GLY A 5 9.61 -18.77 -10.12
N HIS A 6 8.77 -18.50 -9.13
CA HIS A 6 8.94 -17.42 -8.19
C HIS A 6 9.14 -17.98 -6.78
N VAL A 7 9.85 -17.25 -5.93
CA VAL A 7 10.09 -17.64 -4.53
C VAL A 7 8.94 -17.14 -3.66
N CYS A 8 8.15 -18.06 -3.10
CA CYS A 8 7.11 -17.77 -2.11
C CYS A 8 7.53 -18.37 -0.76
N ASN A 9 7.75 -17.53 0.26
CA ASN A 9 8.13 -17.96 1.61
C ASN A 9 9.37 -18.87 1.65
N GLY A 10 10.36 -18.63 0.79
CA GLY A 10 11.56 -19.45 0.69
C GLY A 10 11.40 -20.75 -0.11
N VAL A 11 10.24 -21.00 -0.70
CA VAL A 11 9.98 -22.14 -1.60
C VAL A 11 9.86 -21.65 -3.04
N VAL A 12 10.56 -22.30 -3.97
CA VAL A 12 10.42 -22.01 -5.42
C VAL A 12 9.15 -22.67 -5.93
N VAL A 13 8.20 -21.87 -6.40
CA VAL A 13 6.94 -22.31 -7.04
C VAL A 13 7.08 -22.11 -8.55
N LEU A 14 6.88 -23.17 -9.33
CA LEU A 14 6.93 -23.10 -10.79
C LEU A 14 5.66 -22.42 -11.33
N ASP A 15 5.83 -21.51 -12.29
CA ASP A 15 4.69 -20.79 -12.90
C ASP A 15 3.86 -21.70 -13.81
N ASP A 16 4.55 -22.61 -14.50
CA ASP A 16 3.92 -23.61 -15.34
C ASP A 16 3.53 -24.86 -14.54
N ALA A 17 2.35 -25.41 -14.82
CA ALA A 17 1.87 -26.66 -14.23
C ALA A 17 2.65 -27.87 -14.78
N VAL A 18 3.88 -28.06 -14.29
CA VAL A 18 4.78 -29.15 -14.67
C VAL A 18 4.94 -30.11 -13.51
N THR A 19 4.67 -31.39 -13.76
CA THR A 19 4.90 -32.46 -12.78
C THR A 19 6.34 -32.96 -12.91
N LEU A 20 7.17 -32.66 -11.91
CA LEU A 20 8.53 -33.19 -11.81
C LEU A 20 8.55 -34.43 -10.91
N PRO A 21 9.38 -35.45 -11.20
CA PRO A 21 9.51 -36.62 -10.35
C PRO A 21 10.14 -36.25 -9.00
N GLU A 22 9.65 -36.88 -7.94
CA GLU A 22 10.18 -36.73 -6.59
C GLU A 22 11.68 -37.10 -6.53
N GLY A 23 12.47 -36.29 -5.83
CA GLY A 23 13.92 -36.51 -5.67
C GLY A 23 14.80 -36.04 -6.83
N LEU A 24 14.24 -35.32 -7.81
CA LEU A 24 15.02 -34.72 -8.89
C LEU A 24 15.94 -33.61 -8.35
N GLY A 25 17.24 -33.73 -8.57
CA GLY A 25 18.20 -32.67 -8.27
C GLY A 25 17.99 -31.46 -9.18
N VAL A 26 17.75 -30.29 -8.61
CA VAL A 26 17.52 -29.03 -9.35
C VAL A 26 18.64 -28.03 -9.06
N LYS A 27 19.00 -27.25 -10.08
CA LYS A 27 19.89 -26.08 -9.96
C LYS A 27 19.04 -24.83 -10.09
N VAL A 28 19.04 -23.99 -9.07
CA VAL A 28 18.36 -22.69 -9.11
C VAL A 28 19.36 -21.65 -9.60
N GLU A 29 19.03 -21.01 -10.72
CA GLU A 29 19.79 -19.86 -11.23
C GLU A 29 18.89 -18.63 -11.07
N PRO A 30 19.33 -17.58 -10.35
CA PRO A 30 18.57 -16.35 -10.26
C PRO A 30 18.48 -15.74 -11.65
N MET A 31 17.25 -15.58 -12.14
CA MET A 31 17.00 -14.78 -13.33
C MET A 31 17.01 -13.32 -12.90
N GLU A 32 17.50 -12.42 -13.77
CA GLU A 32 17.20 -11.00 -13.59
C GLU A 32 15.69 -10.90 -13.36
N PRO A 33 15.26 -10.22 -12.28
CA PRO A 33 13.84 -10.02 -12.07
C PRO A 33 13.30 -9.47 -13.39
N PRO A 34 12.14 -9.97 -13.89
CA PRO A 34 11.46 -9.20 -14.94
C PRO A 34 11.47 -7.77 -14.42
N GLU A 35 11.88 -6.80 -15.25
CA GLU A 35 11.77 -5.39 -14.90
C GLU A 35 10.44 -5.29 -14.19
N SER A 36 10.49 -5.18 -12.84
CA SER A 36 9.27 -5.03 -12.09
C SER A 36 8.59 -3.90 -12.83
N PRO A 37 7.30 -3.96 -13.18
CA PRO A 37 6.63 -2.72 -13.51
C PRO A 37 7.07 -1.82 -12.37
N SER A 38 7.87 -0.80 -12.71
CA SER A 38 8.56 0.08 -11.77
C SER A 38 7.57 0.25 -10.65
N GLU A 39 7.94 -0.02 -9.39
CA GLU A 39 7.05 0.21 -8.23
C GLU A 39 6.13 1.34 -8.63
N PRO A 40 4.81 1.07 -8.82
CA PRO A 40 3.95 1.88 -9.66
C PRO A 40 4.35 3.30 -9.38
N ASP A 41 4.78 4.03 -10.41
CA ASP A 41 5.27 5.40 -10.28
C ASP A 41 4.51 6.03 -9.12
N ASP A 42 5.22 6.68 -8.20
CA ASP A 42 4.67 7.45 -7.07
C ASP A 42 3.80 8.62 -7.60
N ASP A 43 2.80 8.24 -8.41
CA ASP A 43 1.77 8.91 -9.19
C ASP A 43 0.42 8.67 -8.50
N GLY A 44 0.45 8.14 -7.27
CA GLY A 44 -0.66 8.33 -6.34
C GLY A 44 -0.72 9.81 -5.97
N PRO A 45 -1.93 10.40 -5.86
CA PRO A 45 -2.02 11.77 -5.41
C PRO A 45 -1.35 11.92 -4.05
N THR A 46 -0.48 12.90 -3.94
CA THR A 46 0.20 13.25 -2.70
C THR A 46 -0.82 13.53 -1.60
N LEU A 47 -0.41 13.42 -0.33
CA LEU A 47 -1.28 13.81 0.80
C LEU A 47 -1.78 15.25 0.67
N TYR A 48 -0.96 16.13 0.07
CA TYR A 48 -1.35 17.50 -0.24
C TYR A 48 -2.51 17.54 -1.23
N GLU A 49 -2.40 16.86 -2.37
CA GLU A 49 -3.45 16.83 -3.41
C GLU A 49 -4.75 16.19 -2.89
N CYS A 50 -4.65 15.17 -2.04
CA CYS A 50 -5.81 14.58 -1.40
C CYS A 50 -6.55 15.55 -0.45
N LEU A 51 -5.81 16.46 0.20
CA LEU A 51 -6.34 17.37 1.22
C LEU A 51 -6.62 18.79 0.71
N GLU A 52 -6.12 19.15 -0.47
CA GLU A 52 -6.30 20.46 -1.11
C GLU A 52 -7.74 20.97 -1.07
N PRO A 53 -8.79 20.16 -1.34
CA PRO A 53 -10.18 20.63 -1.30
C PRO A 53 -10.71 21.03 0.09
N PHE A 54 -9.98 20.70 1.16
CA PHE A 54 -10.39 20.88 2.56
C PHE A 54 -9.52 21.91 3.30
N ILE A 55 -8.27 22.08 2.89
CA ILE A 55 -7.34 23.02 3.54
C ILE A 55 -7.89 24.44 3.45
N GLY A 56 -8.01 25.12 4.59
CA GLY A 56 -8.47 26.52 4.65
C GLY A 56 -9.96 26.74 4.37
N LYS A 57 -10.76 25.67 4.21
CA LYS A 57 -12.19 25.79 3.89
C LYS A 57 -13.05 26.42 5.00
N LEU A 58 -12.57 26.38 6.24
CA LEU A 58 -13.26 26.93 7.40
C LEU A 58 -12.46 28.10 7.96
N GLU A 59 -13.06 29.28 7.93
CA GLU A 59 -12.51 30.52 8.48
C GLU A 59 -13.20 30.87 9.80
N GLY A 60 -12.47 31.52 10.72
CA GLY A 60 -13.04 32.05 11.96
C GLY A 60 -13.43 31.00 13.01
N LEU A 61 -12.95 29.76 12.87
CA LEU A 61 -13.18 28.73 13.89
C LEU A 61 -12.44 29.06 15.19
N PRO A 62 -13.04 28.75 16.35
CA PRO A 62 -12.35 28.83 17.63
C PRO A 62 -11.17 27.84 17.67
N PRO A 63 -10.10 28.16 18.42
CA PRO A 63 -8.85 27.38 18.41
C PRO A 63 -9.04 25.93 18.91
N ASP A 64 -10.10 25.68 19.65
CA ASP A 64 -10.42 24.38 20.24
C ASP A 64 -11.58 23.65 19.52
N ALA A 65 -11.96 24.10 18.33
CA ALA A 65 -13.08 23.55 17.56
C ALA A 65 -12.96 22.04 17.29
N SER A 66 -11.74 21.52 17.10
CA SER A 66 -11.48 20.09 16.87
C SER A 66 -11.73 19.22 18.10
N VAL A 67 -11.54 19.78 19.31
CA VAL A 67 -11.76 19.08 20.58
C VAL A 67 -13.23 19.15 20.99
N ASN A 68 -13.88 20.26 20.66
CA ASN A 68 -15.22 20.62 21.11
C ASN A 68 -16.26 20.64 19.98
N ILE A 69 -16.16 19.70 19.03
CA ILE A 69 -17.07 19.59 17.87
C ILE A 69 -18.53 19.59 18.32
N ASP A 70 -18.86 18.78 19.32
CA ASP A 70 -20.22 18.65 19.85
C ASP A 70 -20.77 19.94 20.46
N HIS A 71 -19.89 20.73 21.10
CA HIS A 71 -20.26 22.04 21.63
C HIS A 71 -20.60 23.01 20.50
N TYR A 72 -19.78 23.06 19.45
CA TYR A 72 -19.96 24.01 18.36
C TYR A 72 -21.05 23.61 17.35
N LEU A 73 -21.27 22.32 17.12
CA LEU A 73 -22.29 21.83 16.19
C LEU A 73 -23.66 21.62 16.87
N TYR A 74 -23.66 21.19 18.13
CA TYR A 74 -24.89 20.73 18.80
C TYR A 74 -25.18 21.45 20.13
N GLY A 75 -24.33 22.38 20.57
CA GLY A 75 -24.57 23.18 21.78
C GLY A 75 -24.34 22.43 23.09
N LEU A 76 -23.64 21.30 23.07
CA LEU A 76 -23.31 20.52 24.27
C LEU A 76 -22.28 21.26 25.16
N PRO A 77 -22.15 20.92 26.45
CA PRO A 77 -21.13 21.51 27.31
C PRO A 77 -19.71 21.22 26.78
N LYS A 78 -18.81 22.17 27.02
CA LYS A 78 -17.41 22.11 26.56
C LYS A 78 -16.63 21.04 27.35
N ARG A 79 -15.72 20.33 26.68
CA ARG A 79 -14.78 19.40 27.32
C ARG A 79 -13.59 20.23 27.81
N GLU A 80 -13.26 20.09 29.09
CA GLU A 80 -12.11 20.73 29.75
C GLU A 80 -10.79 20.03 29.41
#